data_AF-A0A409V930-F1
#
_entry.id   AF-A0A409V930-F1
#
_cell.length_a   1.000
_cell.length_b   1.000
_cell.length_c   1.000
_cell.angle_alpha   90.00
_cell.angle_beta   90.00
_cell.angle_gamma   90.00
#
_symmetry.space_group_name_H-M   'P 1'
#
loop_
_entity.id
_entity.type
_entity.pdbx_description
1 polymer ?
#
loop_
_entity_poly.entity_id
_entity_poly.type
_entity_poly.pdbx_seq_one_letter_code
_entity_poly.pdbx_strand_id
1 'polypeptide(L)'
;MADRVRIRNLTIYRPIIYGNTAYILSDKEREKNATNPSLKDHTHRWTVAVRSAASAPDSDQVGGADDLSHFIRRVTFKLHDTYPNPSRVIDKAPFEVTETGWGEFEVQIRIQFVAEAAEKTMTLFHHLKLHPWTITGEAEVPPLDVAIKAGPVHSWQYDEVVFNDPYSNFLTMLTQHPPTPLPVHKRKPVPFHLTNPKSLEASKGGTPEFNQAMEKEEAARLIDARKAILAERERWEQKVREKEQELDRLKKELEGLK
;
A
#
# COMPACT_ATOMS: atom_id res chain seq x y z
N MET A 1 -6.99 -26.11 28.81
CA MET A 1 -7.22 -26.90 27.58
C MET A 1 -8.35 -26.34 26.70
N ALA A 2 -9.15 -25.37 27.17
CA ALA A 2 -10.24 -24.75 26.39
C ALA A 2 -9.76 -23.68 25.37
N ASP A 3 -8.48 -23.32 25.39
CA ASP A 3 -7.97 -22.11 24.73
C ASP A 3 -7.71 -22.26 23.22
N ARG A 4 -7.66 -23.49 22.67
CA ARG A 4 -7.41 -23.74 21.22
C ARG A 4 -8.60 -24.39 20.51
N VAL A 5 -9.81 -23.89 20.75
CA VAL A 5 -10.99 -24.23 19.93
C VAL A 5 -11.19 -23.15 18.87
N ARG A 6 -11.32 -23.52 17.59
CA ARG A 6 -11.67 -22.58 16.51
C ARG A 6 -13.16 -22.23 16.58
N ILE A 7 -13.47 -20.95 16.50
CA ILE A 7 -14.85 -20.45 16.43
C ILE A 7 -15.28 -20.48 14.96
N ARG A 8 -16.18 -21.38 14.59
CA ARG A 8 -16.59 -21.58 13.19
C ARG A 8 -17.52 -20.46 12.70
N ASN A 9 -17.44 -20.17 11.40
CA ASN A 9 -18.22 -19.17 10.68
C ASN A 9 -18.06 -17.74 11.26
N LEU A 10 -16.90 -17.45 11.85
CA LEU A 10 -16.57 -16.14 12.37
C LEU A 10 -15.34 -15.60 11.65
N THR A 11 -15.47 -14.38 11.14
CA THR A 11 -14.38 -13.63 10.52
C THR A 11 -14.18 -12.34 11.29
N ILE A 12 -12.93 -12.02 11.61
CA ILE A 12 -12.54 -10.77 12.24
C ILE A 12 -11.33 -10.19 11.50
N TYR A 13 -11.28 -8.88 11.33
CA TYR A 13 -10.22 -8.23 10.57
C TYR A 13 -9.48 -7.17 11.39
N ARG A 14 -8.23 -6.88 11.02
CA ARG A 14 -7.41 -5.81 11.60
C ARG A 14 -6.90 -4.88 10.49
N PRO A 15 -7.37 -3.62 10.45
CA PRO A 15 -6.87 -2.62 9.53
C PRO A 15 -5.40 -2.30 9.77
N ILE A 16 -4.59 -2.41 8.73
CA ILE A 16 -3.19 -2.02 8.72
C ILE A 16 -2.93 -1.06 7.57
N ILE A 17 -1.84 -0.32 7.70
CA ILE A 17 -1.22 0.36 6.57
C ILE A 17 0.21 -0.11 6.45
N TYR A 18 0.69 -0.14 5.22
CA TYR A 18 2.09 -0.35 4.93
C TYR A 18 2.52 0.63 3.86
N GLY A 19 3.82 0.94 3.84
CA GLY A 19 4.35 1.89 2.88
C GLY A 19 5.53 2.66 3.43
N ASN A 20 5.83 3.81 2.84
CA ASN A 20 6.96 4.63 3.26
C ASN A 20 6.66 6.13 3.27
N THR A 21 7.47 6.83 4.06
CA THR A 21 7.65 8.29 3.94
C THR A 21 9.11 8.58 3.62
N ALA A 22 9.37 9.51 2.70
CA ALA A 22 10.71 9.92 2.30
C ALA A 22 10.90 11.43 2.43
N TYR A 23 12.11 11.81 2.84
CA TYR A 23 12.59 13.18 2.96
C TYR A 23 13.85 13.32 2.14
N ILE A 24 14.03 14.46 1.52
CA ILE A 24 15.32 14.84 0.97
C ILE A 24 16.26 15.10 2.14
N LEU A 25 17.48 14.59 2.05
CA LEU A 25 18.50 14.87 3.07
C LEU A 25 18.75 16.37 3.18
N SER A 26 18.92 16.84 4.41
CA SER A 26 19.44 18.19 4.67
C SER A 26 20.92 18.30 4.30
N ASP A 27 21.43 19.53 4.17
CA ASP A 27 22.85 19.76 3.89
C ASP A 27 23.74 19.13 4.96
N LYS A 28 23.34 19.22 6.24
CA LYS A 28 24.05 18.58 7.36
C LYS A 28 24.09 17.06 7.25
N GLU A 29 22.99 16.43 6.84
CA GLU A 29 22.95 14.98 6.64
C GLU A 29 23.80 14.57 5.43
N ARG A 30 23.79 15.36 4.34
CA ARG A 30 24.66 15.15 3.17
C ARG A 30 26.14 15.27 3.52
N GLU A 31 26.53 16.30 4.28
CA GLU A 31 27.90 16.49 4.75
C GLU A 31 28.35 15.33 5.62
N LYS A 32 27.50 14.87 6.55
CA LYS A 32 27.77 13.70 7.37
C LYS A 32 27.95 12.44 6.50
N ASN A 33 27.07 12.23 5.54
CA ASN A 33 27.14 11.08 4.64
C ASN A 33 28.36 11.14 3.71
N ALA A 34 28.83 12.33 3.32
CA ALA A 34 30.02 12.51 2.49
C ALA A 34 31.30 11.97 3.13
N THR A 35 31.32 11.83 4.47
CA THR A 35 32.44 11.20 5.19
C THR A 35 32.52 9.68 4.99
N ASN A 36 31.43 9.05 4.55
CA ASN A 36 31.35 7.62 4.27
C ASN A 36 31.15 7.38 2.76
N PRO A 37 32.13 6.78 2.04
CA PRO A 37 32.01 6.53 0.61
C PRO A 37 30.75 5.77 0.19
N SER A 38 30.25 4.87 1.04
CA SER A 38 29.04 4.08 0.75
C SER A 38 27.73 4.87 0.85
N LEU A 39 27.73 6.03 1.53
CA LEU A 39 26.55 6.86 1.75
C LEU A 39 26.61 8.18 0.97
N LYS A 40 27.75 8.48 0.34
CA LYS A 40 28.05 9.76 -0.29
C LYS A 40 26.99 10.17 -1.33
N ASP A 41 26.51 9.21 -2.11
CA ASP A 41 25.56 9.47 -3.20
C ASP A 41 24.10 9.36 -2.74
N HIS A 42 23.84 9.14 -1.44
CA HIS A 42 22.49 9.09 -0.92
C HIS A 42 21.85 10.48 -0.95
N THR A 43 20.62 10.55 -1.44
CA THR A 43 19.89 11.81 -1.64
C THR A 43 18.68 11.94 -0.71
N HIS A 44 18.12 10.81 -0.28
CA HIS A 44 16.92 10.75 0.54
C HIS A 44 17.16 9.96 1.83
N ARG A 45 16.43 10.34 2.89
CA ARG A 45 16.16 9.50 4.06
C ARG A 45 14.73 9.04 3.97
N TRP A 46 14.51 7.74 4.06
CA TRP A 46 13.18 7.14 3.94
C TRP A 46 12.92 6.20 5.10
N THR A 47 11.65 6.07 5.48
CA THR A 47 11.19 5.15 6.51
C THR A 47 10.07 4.31 5.93
N VAL A 48 10.29 3.00 5.83
CA VAL A 48 9.26 2.02 5.47
C VAL A 48 8.68 1.42 6.74
N ALA A 49 7.37 1.24 6.83
CA ALA A 49 6.72 0.75 8.04
C ALA A 49 5.46 -0.08 7.77
N VAL A 50 5.06 -0.83 8.79
CA VAL A 50 3.73 -1.43 8.96
C VAL A 50 3.11 -0.83 10.23
N ARG A 51 1.92 -0.23 10.13
CA ARG A 51 1.26 0.50 11.23
C ARG A 51 -0.24 0.22 11.25
N SER A 52 -0.91 0.56 12.35
CA SER A 52 -2.38 0.56 12.36
C SER A 52 -2.91 1.64 11.43
N ALA A 53 -4.09 1.42 10.84
CA ALA A 53 -4.60 2.30 9.80
C ALA A 53 -5.02 3.69 10.30
N ALA A 54 -5.58 3.78 11.51
CA ALA A 54 -5.96 5.06 12.10
C ALA A 54 -4.72 5.86 12.50
N SER A 55 -4.72 7.16 12.17
CA SER A 55 -3.69 8.10 12.63
C SER A 55 -4.02 8.59 14.04
N ALA A 56 -3.00 8.74 14.88
CA ALA A 56 -3.17 9.34 16.20
C ALA A 56 -3.61 10.82 16.06
N PRO A 57 -4.48 11.33 16.95
CA PRO A 57 -4.84 12.75 16.98
C PRO A 57 -3.59 13.63 17.05
N ASP A 58 -3.58 14.72 16.29
CA ASP A 58 -2.49 15.72 16.26
C ASP A 58 -1.09 15.17 15.94
N SER A 59 -1.00 13.99 15.33
CA SER A 59 0.25 13.41 14.88
C SER A 59 0.58 13.80 13.43
N ASP A 60 1.85 14.11 13.17
CA ASP A 60 2.42 14.27 11.82
C ASP A 60 2.78 12.93 11.17
N GLN A 61 2.41 11.81 11.80
CA GLN A 61 2.60 10.47 11.29
C GLN A 61 1.34 9.95 10.58
N VAL A 62 1.55 9.24 9.47
CA VAL A 62 0.48 8.45 8.84
C VAL A 62 0.29 7.15 9.61
N GLY A 63 -0.92 6.93 10.12
CA GLY A 63 -1.31 5.76 10.90
C GLY A 63 -0.60 5.62 12.25
N GLY A 64 -0.80 4.46 12.88
CA GLY A 64 -0.14 4.09 14.14
C GLY A 64 -0.82 4.59 15.41
N ALA A 65 -2.15 4.80 15.39
CA ALA A 65 -2.92 5.07 16.60
C ALA A 65 -2.98 3.87 17.57
N ASP A 66 -2.84 2.64 17.06
CA ASP A 66 -3.00 1.40 17.80
C ASP A 66 -1.70 0.58 17.79
N ASP A 67 -1.46 -0.18 18.85
CA ASP A 67 -0.38 -1.16 18.90
C ASP A 67 -0.79 -2.48 18.22
N LEU A 68 0.00 -2.91 17.23
CA LEU A 68 -0.21 -4.15 16.49
C LEU A 68 0.49 -5.36 17.13
N SER A 69 1.33 -5.14 18.15
CA SER A 69 2.16 -6.20 18.77
C SER A 69 1.35 -7.33 19.41
N HIS A 70 0.06 -7.11 19.67
CA HIS A 70 -0.84 -8.14 20.19
C HIS A 70 -1.12 -9.26 19.17
N PHE A 71 -1.06 -8.99 17.86
CA PHE A 71 -1.27 -10.03 16.83
C PHE A 71 -0.10 -10.19 15.86
N ILE A 72 0.78 -9.19 15.75
CA ILE A 72 2.02 -9.26 14.98
C ILE A 72 3.18 -9.57 15.91
N ARG A 73 3.86 -10.69 15.65
CA ARG A 73 5.07 -11.08 16.38
C ARG A 73 6.31 -10.40 15.85
N ARG A 74 6.41 -10.26 14.52
CA ARG A 74 7.62 -9.79 13.85
C ARG A 74 7.30 -9.32 12.44
N VAL A 75 7.99 -8.29 11.99
CA VAL A 75 7.99 -7.86 10.59
C VAL A 75 9.40 -7.96 10.03
N THR A 76 9.55 -8.52 8.84
CA THR A 76 10.82 -8.56 8.11
C THR A 76 10.72 -7.74 6.84
N PHE A 77 11.59 -6.74 6.71
CA PHE A 77 11.72 -5.91 5.52
C PHE A 77 12.93 -6.41 4.72
N LYS A 78 12.70 -6.95 3.52
CA LYS A 78 13.78 -7.28 2.59
C LYS A 78 14.02 -6.06 1.69
N LEU A 79 15.13 -5.39 1.93
CA LEU A 79 15.64 -4.28 1.14
C LEU A 79 16.37 -4.79 -0.11
N HIS A 80 16.78 -3.86 -0.97
CA HIS A 80 17.64 -4.17 -2.12
C HIS A 80 19.01 -4.68 -1.67
N ASP A 81 19.62 -5.60 -2.44
CA ASP A 81 20.84 -6.31 -2.06
C ASP A 81 22.09 -5.42 -1.96
N THR A 82 22.00 -4.16 -2.43
CA THR A 82 23.04 -3.14 -2.24
C THR A 82 23.16 -2.66 -0.80
N TYR A 83 22.13 -2.86 0.05
CA TYR A 83 22.18 -2.50 1.45
C TYR A 83 22.89 -3.58 2.27
N PRO A 84 23.72 -3.19 3.26
CA PRO A 84 24.25 -4.13 4.21
C PRO A 84 23.11 -4.73 5.04
N ASN A 85 23.13 -6.06 5.19
CA ASN A 85 22.07 -6.83 5.84
C ASN A 85 20.68 -6.47 5.28
N PRO A 86 20.38 -6.79 4.01
CA PRO A 86 19.17 -6.31 3.35
C PRO A 86 17.90 -6.86 3.98
N SER A 87 17.96 -8.00 4.67
CA SER A 87 16.84 -8.54 5.45
C SER A 87 16.84 -7.97 6.87
N ARG A 88 16.04 -6.92 7.11
CA ARG A 88 15.86 -6.27 8.41
C ARG A 88 14.72 -6.92 9.17
N VAL A 89 15.00 -7.43 10.36
CA VAL A 89 14.02 -8.14 11.20
C VAL A 89 13.67 -7.27 12.41
N ILE A 90 12.39 -6.96 12.56
CA ILE A 90 11.86 -6.13 13.64
C ILE A 90 10.90 -6.99 14.48
N ASP A 91 11.33 -7.34 15.69
CA ASP A 91 10.59 -8.21 16.62
C ASP A 91 9.59 -7.46 17.52
N LYS A 92 9.65 -6.13 17.58
CA LYS A 92 8.79 -5.30 18.45
C LYS A 92 8.42 -4.00 17.75
N ALA A 93 7.22 -3.49 18.03
CA ALA A 93 6.82 -2.17 17.56
C ALA A 93 7.78 -1.06 18.06
N PRO A 94 7.99 0.01 17.27
CA PRO A 94 7.40 0.28 15.96
C PRO A 94 7.99 -0.62 14.86
N PHE A 95 7.12 -1.18 14.02
CA PHE A 95 7.52 -2.06 12.91
C PHE A 95 7.96 -1.23 11.71
N GLU A 96 9.15 -0.64 11.80
CA GLU A 96 9.67 0.26 10.77
C GLU A 96 11.18 0.15 10.59
N VAL A 97 11.65 0.59 9.42
CA VAL A 97 13.06 0.68 9.08
C VAL A 97 13.31 2.04 8.45
N THR A 98 14.21 2.82 9.05
CA THR A 98 14.72 4.06 8.47
C THR A 98 16.09 3.83 7.86
N GLU A 99 16.25 4.27 6.62
CA GLU A 99 17.49 4.16 5.87
C GLU A 99 17.70 5.39 4.98
N THR A 100 18.88 5.48 4.38
CA THR A 100 19.17 6.51 3.38
C THR A 100 19.45 5.86 2.03
N GLY A 101 19.14 6.53 0.93
CA GLY A 101 19.36 5.99 -0.40
C GLY A 101 19.09 7.00 -1.51
N TRP A 102 19.31 6.56 -2.74
CA TRP A 102 19.14 7.39 -3.94
C TRP A 102 18.11 6.84 -4.94
N GLY A 103 17.75 5.57 -4.84
CA GLY A 103 16.88 4.88 -5.79
C GLY A 103 15.60 4.32 -5.17
N GLU A 104 14.56 4.25 -6.00
CA GLU A 104 13.30 3.56 -5.73
C GLU A 104 13.45 2.07 -6.05
N PHE A 105 12.87 1.19 -5.23
CA PHE A 105 12.93 -0.26 -5.42
C PHE A 105 11.77 -0.95 -4.69
N GLU A 106 11.52 -2.21 -5.01
CA GLU A 106 10.49 -3.00 -4.32
C GLU A 106 11.02 -3.58 -3.00
N VAL A 107 10.36 -3.22 -1.89
CA VAL A 107 10.58 -3.76 -0.56
C VAL A 107 9.58 -4.90 -0.33
N GLN A 108 10.08 -6.11 -0.07
CA GLN A 108 9.23 -7.22 0.36
C GLN A 108 9.05 -7.16 1.89
N ILE A 109 7.82 -7.03 2.35
CA ILE A 109 7.43 -6.94 3.76
C ILE A 109 6.78 -8.26 4.18
N ARG A 110 7.38 -8.97 5.12
CA ARG A 110 6.84 -10.23 5.67
C ARG A 110 6.37 -10.04 7.10
N ILE A 111 5.07 -10.19 7.33
CA ILE A 111 4.43 -10.06 8.63
C ILE A 111 4.21 -11.46 9.20
N GLN A 112 4.85 -11.74 10.33
CA GLN A 112 4.68 -12.99 11.08
C GLN A 112 3.74 -12.73 12.26
N PHE A 113 2.69 -13.53 12.37
CA PHE A 113 1.71 -13.42 13.44
C PHE A 113 2.17 -14.13 14.72
N VAL A 114 1.51 -13.78 15.83
CA VAL A 114 1.66 -14.50 17.10
C VAL A 114 1.21 -15.95 16.98
N ALA A 115 1.72 -16.83 17.85
CA ALA A 115 1.46 -18.28 17.74
C ALA A 115 -0.02 -18.63 17.95
N GLU A 116 -0.73 -17.78 18.69
CA GLU A 116 -2.15 -17.85 19.01
C GLU A 116 -3.02 -17.65 17.76
N ALA A 117 -2.57 -16.81 16.81
CA ALA A 117 -3.25 -16.63 15.53
C ALA A 117 -3.22 -17.93 14.69
N ALA A 118 -2.12 -18.68 14.80
CA ALA A 118 -1.83 -19.88 14.01
C ALA A 118 -2.00 -19.68 12.49
N GLU A 119 -1.72 -18.46 12.03
CA GLU A 119 -1.77 -18.08 10.62
C GLU A 119 -0.38 -18.13 9.98
N LYS A 120 -0.37 -18.33 8.67
CA LYS A 120 0.87 -18.26 7.88
C LYS A 120 1.36 -16.81 7.80
N THR A 121 2.66 -16.66 7.58
CA THR A 121 3.27 -15.35 7.31
C THR A 121 2.59 -14.68 6.12
N MET A 122 2.17 -13.43 6.29
CA MET A 122 1.63 -12.59 5.22
C MET A 122 2.78 -11.86 4.52
N THR A 123 2.79 -11.84 3.18
CA THR A 123 3.83 -11.15 2.40
C THR A 123 3.19 -10.06 1.58
N LEU A 124 3.71 -8.84 1.73
CA LEU A 124 3.31 -7.64 1.00
C LEU A 124 4.51 -7.14 0.19
N PHE A 125 4.23 -6.48 -0.92
CA PHE A 125 5.24 -5.84 -1.76
C PHE A 125 4.94 -4.36 -1.84
N HIS A 126 5.94 -3.55 -1.51
CA HIS A 126 5.83 -2.10 -1.52
C HIS A 126 6.89 -1.49 -2.41
N HIS A 127 6.49 -0.72 -3.42
CA HIS A 127 7.44 0.05 -4.20
C HIS A 127 7.83 1.32 -3.43
N LEU A 128 9.08 1.38 -2.94
CA LEU A 128 9.60 2.49 -2.17
C LEU A 128 9.57 3.77 -3.02
N LYS A 129 8.79 4.77 -2.60
CA LYS A 129 8.67 6.04 -3.30
C LYS A 129 9.56 7.10 -2.66
N LEU A 130 10.45 7.72 -3.43
CA LEU A 130 11.33 8.80 -3.00
C LEU A 130 10.94 10.14 -3.63
N HIS A 131 10.52 10.11 -4.90
CA HIS A 131 10.22 11.32 -5.66
C HIS A 131 8.72 11.66 -5.62
N PRO A 132 8.35 12.94 -5.75
CA PRO A 132 6.96 13.36 -5.82
C PRO A 132 6.17 12.61 -6.90
N TRP A 133 4.88 12.42 -6.64
CA TRP A 133 3.98 11.75 -7.57
C TRP A 133 3.70 12.61 -8.80
N THR A 134 3.78 11.99 -9.98
CA THR A 134 3.38 12.57 -11.27
C THR A 134 2.14 11.85 -11.80
N ILE A 135 1.33 12.54 -12.61
CA ILE A 135 0.09 11.97 -13.16
C ILE A 135 0.37 10.79 -14.11
N THR A 136 1.54 10.79 -14.76
CA THR A 136 1.99 9.72 -15.66
C THR A 136 2.57 8.52 -14.92
N GLY A 137 2.85 8.64 -13.61
CA GLY A 137 3.54 7.61 -12.83
C GLY A 137 5.03 7.49 -13.14
N GLU A 138 5.56 8.29 -14.08
CA GLU A 138 6.98 8.35 -14.39
C GLU A 138 7.73 9.13 -13.29
N ALA A 139 8.90 8.65 -12.91
CA ALA A 139 9.78 9.32 -11.96
C ALA A 139 10.40 10.56 -12.63
N GLU A 140 9.65 11.66 -12.66
CA GLU A 140 10.23 12.97 -12.94
C GLU A 140 11.01 13.36 -11.67
N VAL A 141 12.32 13.51 -11.78
CA VAL A 141 13.16 13.98 -10.68
C VAL A 141 13.14 15.50 -10.73
N PRO A 142 12.29 16.17 -9.92
CA PRO A 142 12.28 17.62 -9.92
C PRO A 142 13.64 18.17 -9.44
N PRO A 143 13.99 19.40 -9.86
CA PRO A 143 15.09 20.13 -9.27
C PRO A 143 15.00 20.15 -7.74
N LEU A 144 16.16 20.10 -7.07
CA LEU A 144 16.27 19.91 -5.62
C LEU A 144 15.48 20.96 -4.82
N ASP A 145 15.44 22.21 -5.29
CA ASP A 145 14.73 23.32 -4.66
C ASP A 145 13.20 23.16 -4.72
N VAL A 146 12.67 22.63 -5.82
CA VAL A 146 11.24 22.30 -5.98
C VAL A 146 10.88 21.12 -5.08
N ALA A 147 11.75 20.11 -5.06
CA ALA A 147 11.57 18.90 -4.28
C ALA A 147 11.57 19.18 -2.76
N ILE A 148 12.46 20.07 -2.29
CA ILE A 148 12.49 20.51 -0.88
C ILE A 148 11.19 21.26 -0.50
N LYS A 149 10.67 22.12 -1.39
CA LYS A 149 9.42 22.85 -1.15
C LYS A 149 8.18 21.96 -1.15
N ALA A 150 8.22 20.84 -1.88
CA ALA A 150 7.12 19.88 -1.94
C ALA A 150 6.88 19.13 -0.61
N GLY A 151 7.88 19.11 0.28
CA GLY A 151 7.80 18.43 1.56
C GLY A 151 8.01 16.92 1.46
N PRO A 152 7.66 16.16 2.50
CA PRO A 152 7.83 14.70 2.50
C PRO A 152 6.99 14.02 1.42
N VAL A 153 7.58 13.00 0.81
CA VAL A 153 6.86 12.10 -0.09
C VAL A 153 6.23 10.99 0.74
N HIS A 154 4.92 10.82 0.60
CA HIS A 154 4.15 9.79 1.27
C HIS A 154 3.62 8.78 0.24
N SER A 155 3.88 7.49 0.49
CA SER A 155 3.35 6.37 -0.28
C SER A 155 2.86 5.33 0.71
N TRP A 156 1.55 5.33 0.97
CA TRP A 156 0.92 4.46 1.95
C TRP A 156 -0.26 3.73 1.34
N GLN A 157 -0.36 2.44 1.65
CA GLN A 157 -1.42 1.55 1.21
C GLN A 157 -2.19 1.04 2.43
N TYR A 158 -3.51 0.99 2.30
CA TYR A 158 -4.40 0.37 3.27
C TYR A 158 -4.59 -1.10 2.94
N ASP A 159 -4.60 -1.95 3.96
CA ASP A 159 -4.90 -3.36 3.84
C ASP A 159 -5.59 -3.87 5.12
N GLU A 160 -6.21 -5.06 5.04
CA GLU A 160 -6.89 -5.68 6.17
C GLU A 160 -6.39 -7.09 6.39
N VAL A 161 -5.87 -7.34 7.59
CA VAL A 161 -5.53 -8.71 8.00
C VAL A 161 -6.79 -9.41 8.44
N VAL A 162 -7.25 -10.37 7.63
CA VAL A 162 -8.49 -11.12 7.89
C VAL A 162 -8.17 -12.48 8.53
N PHE A 163 -8.73 -12.71 9.70
CA PHE A 163 -8.65 -13.98 10.44
C PHE A 163 -9.98 -14.73 10.31
N ASN A 164 -9.95 -15.87 9.64
CA ASN A 164 -11.11 -16.74 9.44
C ASN A 164 -11.08 -17.90 10.42
N ASP A 165 -12.23 -18.17 11.05
CA ASP A 165 -12.39 -19.17 12.09
C ASP A 165 -11.27 -19.12 13.16
N PRO A 166 -11.07 -17.95 13.82
CA PRO A 166 -9.96 -17.78 14.76
C PRO A 166 -10.11 -18.68 15.99
N TYR A 167 -8.99 -18.99 16.63
CA TYR A 167 -9.02 -19.65 17.93
C TYR A 167 -9.67 -18.75 18.99
N SER A 168 -10.42 -19.35 19.92
CA SER A 168 -11.16 -18.62 20.95
C SER A 168 -10.26 -17.70 21.78
N ASN A 169 -9.07 -18.14 22.17
CA ASN A 169 -8.12 -17.31 22.92
C ASN A 169 -7.61 -16.11 22.11
N PHE A 170 -7.33 -16.32 20.83
CA PHE A 170 -6.88 -15.28 19.92
C PHE A 170 -8.01 -14.29 19.61
N LEU A 171 -9.24 -14.78 19.44
CA LEU A 171 -10.41 -13.93 19.32
C LEU A 171 -10.58 -13.05 20.57
N THR A 172 -10.45 -13.62 21.77
CA THR A 172 -10.50 -12.83 23.02
C THR A 172 -9.42 -11.74 23.03
N MET A 173 -8.18 -12.09 22.68
CA MET A 173 -7.07 -11.14 22.58
C MET A 173 -7.35 -10.00 21.59
N LEU A 174 -7.90 -10.33 20.41
CA LEU A 174 -8.33 -9.35 19.43
C LEU A 174 -9.45 -8.46 19.99
N THR A 175 -10.50 -9.03 20.59
CA THR A 175 -11.62 -8.25 21.13
C THR A 175 -11.25 -7.31 22.28
N GLN A 176 -10.19 -7.62 23.04
CA GLN A 176 -9.63 -6.73 24.07
C GLN A 176 -8.89 -5.51 23.46
N HIS A 177 -8.51 -5.59 22.19
CA HIS A 177 -7.81 -4.54 21.45
C HIS A 177 -8.61 -4.23 20.16
N PRO A 178 -9.79 -3.58 20.28
CA PRO A 178 -10.54 -3.14 19.11
C PRO A 178 -9.74 -2.08 18.34
N PRO A 179 -9.75 -2.10 17.00
CA PRO A 179 -9.05 -1.09 16.21
C PRO A 179 -9.69 0.29 16.40
N THR A 180 -8.87 1.34 16.43
CA THR A 180 -9.38 2.71 16.42
C THR A 180 -10.12 2.96 15.09
N PRO A 181 -11.37 3.45 15.10
CA PRO A 181 -12.10 3.74 13.87
C PRO A 181 -11.42 4.83 13.04
N LEU A 182 -11.41 4.66 11.73
CA LEU A 182 -11.01 5.74 10.82
C LEU A 182 -11.96 6.93 10.94
N PRO A 183 -11.49 8.17 10.70
CA PRO A 183 -12.36 9.35 10.66
C PRO A 183 -13.48 9.21 9.62
N VAL A 184 -14.67 9.68 9.96
CA VAL A 184 -15.84 9.61 9.06
C VAL A 184 -15.70 10.58 7.89
N HIS A 185 -15.13 11.76 8.15
CA HIS A 185 -14.95 12.82 7.15
C HIS A 185 -13.47 13.09 6.93
N LYS A 186 -13.14 13.63 5.74
CA LYS A 186 -11.79 14.07 5.40
C LYS A 186 -11.37 15.24 6.31
N ARG A 187 -10.29 15.07 7.06
CA ARG A 187 -9.67 16.11 7.92
C ARG A 187 -8.31 16.56 7.42
N LYS A 188 -7.56 15.63 6.82
CA LYS A 188 -6.21 15.81 6.27
C LYS A 188 -6.20 15.45 4.77
N PRO A 189 -5.11 15.69 4.03
CA PRO A 189 -4.93 15.14 2.69
C PRO A 189 -5.13 13.62 2.66
N VAL A 190 -5.48 13.06 1.50
CA VAL A 190 -5.64 11.60 1.35
C VAL A 190 -4.36 10.98 0.79
N PRO A 191 -4.01 9.73 1.16
CA PRO A 191 -2.91 9.03 0.52
C PRO A 191 -3.12 8.95 -1.00
N PHE A 192 -2.06 9.21 -1.78
CA PHE A 192 -2.15 9.13 -3.24
C PHE A 192 -2.36 7.68 -3.69
N HIS A 193 -3.20 7.50 -4.71
CA HIS A 193 -3.51 6.20 -5.28
C HIS A 193 -3.28 6.18 -6.80
N LEU A 194 -2.34 5.35 -7.27
CA LEU A 194 -1.96 5.32 -8.70
C LEU A 194 -3.14 5.03 -9.63
N THR A 195 -4.05 4.15 -9.23
CA THR A 195 -5.19 3.80 -10.10
C THR A 195 -6.29 4.88 -10.09
N ASN A 196 -6.15 5.91 -9.25
CA ASN A 196 -6.98 7.11 -9.25
C ASN A 196 -6.11 8.37 -9.36
N PRO A 197 -5.61 8.73 -10.56
CA PRO A 197 -4.75 9.90 -10.74
C PRO A 197 -5.38 11.21 -10.27
N LYS A 198 -6.72 11.31 -10.23
CA LYS A 198 -7.44 12.47 -9.71
C LYS A 198 -7.20 12.70 -8.21
N SER A 199 -6.74 11.68 -7.48
CA SER A 199 -6.36 11.80 -6.06
C SER A 199 -5.09 12.60 -5.82
N LEU A 200 -4.29 12.91 -6.87
CA LEU A 200 -3.01 13.60 -6.73
C LEU A 200 -3.15 14.96 -6.04
N GLU A 201 -4.08 15.80 -6.49
CA GLU A 201 -4.30 17.12 -5.86
C GLU A 201 -4.78 16.98 -4.42
N ALA A 202 -5.62 15.98 -4.14
CA ALA A 202 -6.14 15.73 -2.82
C ALA A 202 -5.09 15.17 -1.83
N SER A 203 -3.94 14.72 -2.34
CA SER A 203 -2.82 14.17 -1.57
C SER A 203 -1.74 15.20 -1.21
N LYS A 204 -1.77 16.38 -1.82
CA LYS A 204 -0.79 17.44 -1.56
C LYS A 204 -1.07 18.15 -0.23
N GLY A 205 -0.02 18.72 0.37
CA GLY A 205 -0.16 19.73 1.42
C GLY A 205 -0.22 19.19 2.85
N GLY A 206 0.49 18.10 3.16
CA GLY A 206 0.70 17.64 4.54
C GLY A 206 0.69 16.13 4.69
N THR A 207 0.74 15.67 5.95
CA THR A 207 0.66 14.25 6.28
C THR A 207 -0.72 13.70 5.94
N PRO A 208 -0.83 12.69 5.05
CA PRO A 208 -2.11 12.16 4.65
C PRO A 208 -2.76 11.28 5.74
N GLU A 209 -4.08 11.08 5.63
CA GLU A 209 -4.87 10.26 6.56
C GLU A 209 -5.92 9.44 5.81
N PHE A 210 -6.05 8.16 6.18
CA PHE A 210 -7.13 7.30 5.71
C PHE A 210 -8.43 7.62 6.43
N ASN A 211 -9.56 7.59 5.72
CA ASN A 211 -10.87 7.89 6.27
C ASN A 211 -11.95 6.95 5.69
N GLN A 212 -13.09 6.84 6.36
CA GLN A 212 -14.16 5.92 5.96
C GLN A 212 -14.84 6.30 4.64
N ALA A 213 -14.78 7.57 4.23
CA ALA A 213 -15.38 8.00 2.96
C ALA A 213 -14.61 7.40 1.76
N MET A 214 -13.30 7.16 1.90
CA MET A 214 -12.47 6.55 0.85
C MET A 214 -12.98 5.17 0.43
N GLU A 215 -13.48 4.36 1.36
CA GLU A 215 -14.05 3.04 1.05
C GLU A 215 -15.27 3.17 0.10
N LYS A 216 -16.17 4.12 0.40
CA LYS A 216 -17.37 4.37 -0.41
C LYS A 216 -17.01 4.92 -1.79
N GLU A 217 -16.08 5.85 -1.85
CA GLU A 217 -15.56 6.42 -3.11
C GLU A 217 -14.91 5.33 -3.97
N GLU A 218 -14.16 4.43 -3.34
CA GLU A 218 -13.51 3.31 -4.01
C GLU A 218 -14.51 2.29 -4.56
N ALA A 219 -15.49 1.91 -3.74
CA ALA A 219 -16.56 1.01 -4.16
C ALA A 219 -17.33 1.58 -5.36
N ALA A 220 -17.68 2.87 -5.33
CA ALA A 220 -18.35 3.53 -6.44
C ALA A 220 -17.51 3.50 -7.72
N ARG A 221 -16.20 3.77 -7.60
CA ARG A 221 -15.25 3.73 -8.71
C ARG A 221 -15.12 2.34 -9.33
N LEU A 222 -15.04 1.29 -8.52
CA LEU A 222 -15.01 -0.09 -9.00
C LEU A 222 -16.32 -0.49 -9.69
N ILE A 223 -17.46 -0.05 -9.17
CA ILE A 223 -18.77 -0.28 -9.80
C ILE A 223 -18.82 0.37 -11.19
N ASP A 224 -18.37 1.62 -11.31
CA ASP A 224 -18.38 2.35 -12.58
C ASP A 224 -17.37 1.75 -13.58
N ALA A 225 -16.18 1.35 -13.13
CA ALA A 225 -15.21 0.63 -13.95
C ALA A 225 -15.78 -0.70 -14.46
N ARG A 226 -16.47 -1.45 -13.60
CA ARG A 226 -17.14 -2.71 -14.00
C ARG A 226 -18.22 -2.46 -15.06
N LYS A 227 -19.03 -1.41 -14.92
CA LYS A 227 -20.03 -1.04 -15.93
C LYS A 227 -19.38 -0.71 -17.27
N ALA A 228 -18.28 0.04 -17.26
CA ALA A 228 -17.55 0.38 -18.48
C ALA A 228 -17.00 -0.88 -19.19
N ILE A 229 -16.40 -1.81 -18.43
CA ILE A 229 -15.90 -3.07 -18.97
C ILE A 229 -17.03 -3.91 -19.58
N LEU A 230 -18.18 -3.98 -18.92
CA LEU A 230 -19.35 -4.71 -19.45
C LEU A 230 -19.85 -4.08 -20.76
N ALA A 231 -19.94 -2.75 -20.83
CA ALA A 231 -20.33 -2.05 -22.05
C ALA A 231 -19.33 -2.24 -23.20
N GLU A 232 -18.03 -2.23 -22.91
CA GLU A 232 -17.01 -2.55 -23.92
C GLU A 232 -17.08 -4.00 -24.38
N ARG A 233 -17.29 -4.93 -23.46
CA ARG A 233 -17.48 -6.34 -23.77
C ARG A 233 -18.67 -6.53 -24.71
N GLU A 234 -19.82 -5.93 -24.42
CA GLU A 234 -21.01 -5.99 -25.29
C GLU A 234 -20.73 -5.41 -26.69
N ARG A 235 -20.03 -4.26 -26.77
CA ARG A 235 -19.59 -3.70 -28.06
C ARG A 235 -18.71 -4.66 -28.85
N TRP A 236 -17.74 -5.31 -28.20
CA TRP A 236 -16.85 -6.24 -28.87
C TRP A 236 -17.55 -7.53 -29.27
N GLU A 237 -18.45 -8.06 -28.44
CA GLU A 237 -19.28 -9.22 -28.80
C GLU A 237 -20.16 -8.92 -30.03
N GLN A 238 -20.75 -7.73 -30.12
CA GLN A 238 -21.49 -7.31 -31.31
C GLN A 238 -20.60 -7.24 -32.56
N LYS A 239 -19.42 -6.61 -32.44
CA LYS A 239 -18.47 -6.49 -33.56
C LYS A 239 -17.95 -7.85 -34.04
N VAL A 240 -17.70 -8.79 -33.13
CA VAL A 240 -17.32 -10.16 -33.46
C VAL A 240 -18.45 -10.83 -34.24
N ARG A 241 -19.69 -10.74 -33.76
CA ARG A 241 -20.85 -11.32 -34.43
C ARG A 241 -21.05 -10.77 -35.85
N GLU A 242 -20.92 -9.46 -36.03
CA GLU A 242 -21.00 -8.83 -37.36
C GLU A 242 -19.90 -9.33 -38.30
N LYS A 243 -18.67 -9.48 -37.79
CA LYS A 243 -17.54 -9.99 -38.57
C LYS A 243 -17.64 -11.48 -38.90
N GLU A 244 -18.20 -12.28 -38.00
CA GLU A 244 -18.53 -13.69 -38.28
C GLU A 244 -19.56 -13.82 -39.40
N GLN A 245 -20.62 -13.00 -39.38
CA GLN A 245 -21.63 -12.98 -40.44
C GLN A 245 -21.04 -12.54 -41.79
N GLU A 246 -20.18 -11.52 -41.79
CA GLU A 246 -19.47 -11.07 -42.99
C GLU A 246 -18.54 -12.15 -43.54
N LEU A 247 -17.79 -12.82 -42.66
CA LEU A 247 -16.89 -13.93 -43.03
C LEU A 247 -17.67 -15.08 -43.68
N ASP A 248 -18.79 -15.49 -43.09
CA ASP A 248 -19.63 -16.56 -43.62
C ASP A 248 -20.24 -16.20 -44.97
N ARG A 249 -20.61 -14.93 -45.17
CA ARG A 249 -21.07 -14.43 -46.47
C ARG A 249 -19.96 -14.53 -47.54
N LEU A 250 -18.76 -14.03 -47.23
CA LEU A 250 -17.64 -14.06 -48.16
C LEU A 250 -17.18 -15.49 -48.50
N LYS A 251 -17.23 -16.41 -47.53
CA LYS A 251 -16.96 -17.84 -47.78
C LYS A 251 -17.93 -18.43 -48.80
N LYS A 252 -19.23 -18.15 -48.66
CA LYS A 252 -20.26 -18.61 -49.60
C LYS A 252 -20.06 -18.03 -51.01
N GLU A 253 -19.72 -16.75 -51.11
CA GLU A 253 -19.41 -16.10 -52.39
C GLU A 253 -18.17 -16.73 -53.05
N LEU A 254 -17.13 -17.05 -52.28
CA LEU A 254 -15.92 -17.72 -52.76
C LEU A 254 -16.19 -19.17 -53.23
N GLU A 255 -17.03 -19.92 -52.52
CA GLU A 255 -17.42 -21.28 -52.92
C GLU A 255 -18.25 -21.29 -54.21
N GLY A 256 -19.12 -20.29 -54.42
CA GLY A 256 -19.90 -20.16 -55.66
C GLY A 256 -19.10 -19.73 -56.90
N LEU A 257 -17.85 -19.28 -56.72
CA LEU A 257 -16.94 -18.90 -57.81
C LEU A 257 -16.03 -20.05 -58.28
N LYS A 258 -16.06 -21.21 -57.61
CA LYS A 258 -15.32 -22.42 -57.98
C LYS A 258 -16.19 -23.40 -58.74
#